data_AF-N9ZHC7-F1
#
_entry.id   AF-N9ZHC7-F1
#
_cell.length_a   1.000
_cell.length_b   1.000
_cell.length_c   1.000
_cell.angle_alpha   90.00
_cell.angle_beta   90.00
_cell.angle_gamma   90.00
#
_symmetry.space_group_name_H-M   'P 1'
#
loop_
_entity.id
_entity.type
_entity.pdbx_description
1 polymer ?
#
loop_
_entity_poly.entity_id
_entity_poly.type
_entity_poly.pdbx_seq_one_letter_code
_entity_poly.pdbx_strand_id
1 'polypeptide(L)' 'MTSNERIIENVNATMSMEGMPLTQEDRELAASCLEGKIEFGEAIASLVKRYTQKPVVR' A
#
# COMPACT_ATOMS: atom_id res chain seq x y z
N MET A 1 2.56 -18.70 7.44
CA MET A 1 2.09 -17.30 7.42
C MET A 1 2.85 -16.53 8.48
N THR A 2 3.64 -15.54 8.08
CA THR A 2 4.40 -14.65 8.97
C THR A 2 3.47 -13.62 9.62
N SER A 3 3.95 -12.93 10.66
CA SER A 3 3.20 -11.82 11.28
C SER A 3 2.87 -10.72 10.27
N ASN A 4 3.79 -10.43 9.33
CA ASN A 4 3.62 -9.41 8.31
C ASN A 4 2.56 -9.79 7.27
N GLU A 5 2.57 -11.05 6.80
CA GLU A 5 1.54 -11.57 5.89
C GLU A 5 0.14 -11.49 6.52
N ARG A 6 0.03 -11.79 7.82
CA ARG A 6 -1.25 -11.68 8.55
C ARG A 6 -1.77 -10.24 8.61
N ILE A 7 -0.87 -9.26 8.80
CA ILE A 7 -1.24 -7.84 8.81
C ILE A 7 -1.79 -7.44 7.44
N ILE A 8 -1.10 -7.81 6.36
CA ILE A 8 -1.51 -7.48 4.98
C ILE A 8 -2.86 -8.14 4.65
N GLU A 9 -3.05 -9.42 5.00
CA GLU A 9 -4.31 -10.11 4.74
C GLU A 9 -5.48 -9.54 5.54
N ASN A 10 -5.27 -9.13 6.80
CA ASN A 10 -6.31 -8.45 7.58
C ASN A 10 -6.73 -7.12 6.95
N VAL A 11 -5.75 -6.30 6.52
CA VAL A 11 -6.04 -5.02 5.85
C VAL A 11 -6.77 -5.29 4.54
N ASN A 12 -6.31 -6.26 3.74
CA ASN A 12 -6.98 -6.64 2.50
C ASN A 12 -8.41 -7.12 2.73
N ALA A 13 -8.67 -7.91 3.78
CA ALA A 13 -10.01 -8.36 4.11
C ALA A 13 -10.95 -7.17 4.42
N THR A 14 -10.51 -6.22 5.25
CA THR A 14 -11.29 -5.00 5.55
C THR A 14 -11.54 -4.17 4.30
N MET A 15 -10.51 -3.93 3.49
CA MET A 15 -10.62 -3.15 2.26
C MET A 15 -11.50 -3.84 1.21
N SER A 16 -11.44 -5.17 1.12
CA SER A 16 -12.29 -5.98 0.22
C SER A 16 -13.77 -5.93 0.62
N MET A 17 -14.08 -5.85 1.92
CA MET A 17 -15.47 -5.69 2.38
C MET A 17 -16.09 -4.37 1.87
N GLU A 18 -15.27 -3.33 1.72
CA GLU A 18 -15.67 -2.04 1.14
C GLU A 18 -15.61 -2.02 -0.41
N GLY A 19 -15.36 -3.17 -1.04
CA GLY A 19 -15.23 -3.28 -2.50
C GLY A 19 -13.93 -2.70 -3.07
N MET A 20 -12.92 -2.50 -2.22
CA MET A 20 -11.63 -1.89 -2.57
C MET A 20 -10.46 -2.82 -2.21
N PRO A 21 -10.36 -4.05 -2.74
CA PRO A 21 -9.27 -4.97 -2.41
C PRO A 21 -7.89 -4.35 -2.69
N LEU A 22 -6.89 -4.70 -1.88
CA LEU A 22 -5.52 -4.24 -2.11
C LEU A 22 -5.00 -4.77 -3.44
N THR A 23 -4.41 -3.89 -4.24
CA THR A 23 -3.71 -4.29 -5.46
C THR A 23 -2.41 -5.02 -5.12
N GLN A 24 -1.82 -5.67 -6.13
CA GLN A 24 -0.51 -6.29 -5.97
C GLN A 24 0.57 -5.27 -5.59
N GLU A 25 0.53 -4.07 -6.19
CA GLU A 25 1.45 -2.97 -5.85
C GLU A 25 1.31 -2.54 -4.38
N ASP A 26 0.07 -2.44 -3.87
CA ASP A 26 -0.17 -2.07 -2.46
C ASP A 26 0.37 -3.12 -1.49
N ARG A 27 0.21 -4.40 -1.83
CA ARG A 27 0.72 -5.54 -1.03
C ARG A 27 2.24 -5.54 -0.98
N GLU A 28 2.90 -5.30 -2.11
CA GLU A 28 4.36 -5.23 -2.19
C GLU A 28 4.93 -4.02 -1.45
N LEU A 29 4.26 -2.88 -1.55
CA LEU A 29 4.62 -1.67 -0.79
C LEU A 29 4.49 -1.91 0.72
N ALA A 30 3.38 -2.49 1.16
CA ALA A 30 3.15 -2.83 2.56
C ALA A 30 4.19 -3.83 3.08
N ALA A 31 4.50 -4.88 2.32
CA ALA A 31 5.54 -5.85 2.66
C ALA A 31 6.92 -5.18 2.81
N SER A 32 7.30 -4.33 1.86
CA SER A 32 8.57 -3.61 1.89
C SER A 32 8.70 -2.69 3.13
N CYS A 33 7.60 -2.05 3.54
CA CYS A 33 7.57 -1.24 4.75
C CYS A 33 7.70 -2.11 6.02
N LEU A 34 6.96 -3.23 6.09
CA LEU A 34 6.97 -4.14 7.24
C LEU A 34 8.29 -4.90 7.39
N GLU A 35 9.05 -5.07 6.31
CA GLU A 35 10.39 -5.65 6.30
C GLU A 35 11.50 -4.61 6.57
N GLY A 36 11.15 -3.33 6.71
CA GLY A 36 12.12 -2.25 6.93
C GLY A 36 12.98 -1.91 5.72
N LYS A 37 12.57 -2.33 4.51
CA LYS A 37 13.25 -1.98 3.25
C LYS A 37 12.97 -0.53 2.83
N ILE A 38 11.81 0.00 3.23
CA ILE A 38 11.36 1.36 2.95
C ILE A 38 10.78 1.93 4.24
N GLU A 39 11.13 3.17 4.58
CA GLU A 39 10.55 3.87 5.71
C GLU A 39 9.09 4.27 5.41
N PHE A 40 8.19 4.16 6.39
CA PHE A 40 6.78 4.51 6.21
C PHE A 40 6.59 5.95 5.71
N GLY A 41 7.41 6.89 6.19
CA GLY A 41 7.36 8.29 5.75
C GLY A 41 7.70 8.46 4.27
N GLU A 42 8.68 7.70 3.76
CA GLU A 42 9.06 7.71 2.35
C GLU A 42 7.97 7.12 1.46
N ALA A 43 7.36 6.01 1.91
CA ALA A 43 6.24 5.39 1.22
C ALA A 43 5.04 6.35 1.12
N ILE A 44 4.68 7.03 2.23
CA ILE A 44 3.59 8.02 2.25
C ILE A 44 3.90 9.18 1.31
N ALA A 45 5.10 9.75 1.38
CA ALA A 45 5.49 10.86 0.50
C ALA A 45 5.43 10.47 -0.99
N SER A 46 5.83 9.24 -1.32
CA SER A 46 5.76 8.69 -2.68
C SER A 46 4.32 8.53 -3.17
N LEU A 47 3.43 8.01 -2.33
CA LEU A 47 2.01 7.90 -2.63
C LEU A 47 1.37 9.28 -2.84
N VAL A 48 1.60 10.23 -1.92
CA VAL A 48 1.10 11.61 -2.06
C VAL A 48 1.56 12.18 -3.39
N LYS A 49 2.87 12.09 -3.71
CA LYS A 49 3.42 12.60 -4.97
C LYS A 49 2.81 11.94 -6.21
N ARG A 50 2.54 10.62 -6.19
CA ARG A 50 1.95 9.88 -7.31
C ARG A 50 0.52 10.34 -7.60
N TYR A 51 -0.28 10.56 -6.56
CA TYR A 51 -1.71 10.85 -6.70
C TYR A 51 -2.05 12.36 -6.67
N THR A 52 -1.15 13.24 -6.23
CA THR A 52 -1.35 14.71 -6.31
C THR A 52 -0.88 15.32 -7.63
N GLN A 53 -0.08 14.62 -8.42
CA GLN A 53 0.22 15.06 -9.79
C GLN A 53 -1.05 14.90 -10.63
N LYS A 54 -1.80 16.00 -10.83
CA LYS A 54 -2.92 16.06 -11.77
C LYS A 54 -2.46 15.45 -13.10
N PRO A 55 -3.22 14.53 -13.73
CA PRO A 55 -2.94 14.19 -15.10
C PRO A 55 -2.96 15.49 -15.90
N VAL A 56 -1.86 15.77 -16.61
CA VAL A 56 -1.87 16.81 -17.64
C VAL A 56 -2.81 16.30 -18.71
N VAL A 57 -4.09 16.66 -18.60
CA VAL A 57 -5.06 16.49 -19.68
C VAL A 57 -4.54 17.38 -20.81
N ARG A 58 -3.90 16.74 -21.80
CA ARG A 58 -3.58 17.35 -23.09
C ARG A 58 -4.81 17.29 -23.98
#